data_AF-A0A7K4H7D0-F1
#
_entry.id   AF-A0A7K4H7D0-F1
#
_cell.length_a   1.000
_cell.length_b   1.000
_cell.length_c   1.000
_cell.angle_alpha   90.00
_cell.angle_beta   90.00
_cell.angle_gamma   90.00
#
_symmetry.space_group_name_H-M   'P 1'
#
loop_
_entity.id
_entity.type
_entity.pdbx_description
1 polymer ?
#
loop_
_entity_poly.entity_id
_entity_poly.type
_entity_poly.pdbx_seq_one_letter_code
_entity_poly.pdbx_strand_id
1 'polypeptide(L)'
;MRIKYSSDAILSAIETLGWDVITEDIEVEIGGVAVTGTATHPDANPKWAKPYGTVSYQKDAFIVIKNKTKSPVISSKEPQKE
;
A
#
# COMPACT_ATOMS: atom_id res chain seq x y z
N MET A 1 -4.09 13.07 -14.23
CA MET A 1 -5.19 13.86 -13.63
C MET A 1 -4.84 14.15 -12.19
N ARG A 2 -4.92 15.41 -11.72
CA ARG A 2 -4.63 15.79 -10.33
C ARG A 2 -5.92 16.36 -9.73
N ILE A 3 -6.61 15.59 -8.91
CA ILE A 3 -7.85 16.02 -8.24
C ILE A 3 -7.46 16.61 -6.88
N LYS A 4 -8.05 17.74 -6.49
CA LYS A 4 -7.91 18.23 -5.11
C LYS A 4 -8.54 17.19 -4.17
N TYR A 5 -7.88 16.92 -3.06
CA TYR A 5 -8.37 15.91 -2.11
C TYR A 5 -9.75 16.31 -1.56
N SER A 6 -10.68 15.38 -1.68
CA SER A 6 -11.94 15.29 -0.93
C SER A 6 -12.37 13.82 -0.91
N SER A 7 -13.26 13.42 -0.01
CA SER A 7 -13.85 12.08 -0.03
C SER A 7 -14.54 11.81 -1.37
N ASP A 8 -15.25 12.81 -1.89
CA ASP A 8 -15.93 12.75 -3.20
C ASP A 8 -14.96 12.54 -4.35
N ALA A 9 -13.76 13.14 -4.29
CA ALA A 9 -12.75 12.96 -5.33
C ALA A 9 -12.28 11.50 -5.45
N ILE A 10 -12.21 10.78 -4.32
CA ILE A 10 -11.87 9.36 -4.31
C ILE A 10 -13.03 8.53 -4.87
N LEU A 11 -14.26 8.80 -4.42
CA LEU A 11 -15.47 8.15 -4.93
C LEU A 11 -15.63 8.34 -6.44
N SER A 12 -15.51 9.57 -6.93
CA SER A 12 -15.57 9.86 -8.37
C SER A 12 -14.48 9.16 -9.16
N ALA A 13 -13.28 9.00 -8.60
CA ALA A 13 -12.21 8.24 -9.25
C ALA A 13 -12.56 6.75 -9.34
N ILE A 14 -13.10 6.16 -8.27
CA ILE A 14 -13.58 4.77 -8.24
C ILE A 14 -14.69 4.56 -9.27
N GLU A 15 -15.68 5.46 -9.33
CA GLU A 15 -16.76 5.43 -10.32
C GLU A 15 -16.23 5.55 -11.75
N THR A 16 -15.31 6.50 -11.99
CA THR A 16 -14.69 6.70 -13.32
C THR A 16 -13.92 5.47 -13.79
N LEU A 17 -13.29 4.74 -12.86
CA LEU A 17 -12.58 3.49 -13.13
C LEU A 17 -13.51 2.28 -13.24
N GLY A 18 -14.81 2.44 -12.96
CA GLY A 18 -15.80 1.36 -13.01
C GLY A 18 -15.50 0.24 -12.00
N TRP A 19 -15.00 0.61 -10.82
CA TRP A 19 -14.74 -0.35 -9.74
C TRP A 19 -15.99 -0.58 -8.92
N ASP A 20 -16.28 -1.84 -8.61
CA ASP A 20 -17.36 -2.21 -7.69
C ASP A 20 -16.76 -2.55 -6.33
N VAL A 21 -16.78 -1.58 -5.42
CA VAL A 21 -16.18 -1.71 -4.08
C VAL A 21 -16.92 -2.71 -3.18
N ILE A 22 -18.10 -3.21 -3.58
CA ILE A 22 -18.87 -4.20 -2.81
C ILE A 22 -18.46 -5.62 -3.20
N THR A 23 -18.22 -5.85 -4.49
CA THR A 23 -17.95 -7.21 -5.02
C THR A 23 -16.48 -7.46 -5.35
N GLU A 24 -15.68 -6.41 -5.53
CA GLU A 24 -14.26 -6.51 -5.85
C GLU A 24 -13.36 -6.38 -4.62
N ASP A 25 -12.17 -6.96 -4.70
CA ASP A 25 -11.14 -6.89 -3.66
C ASP A 25 -10.33 -5.59 -3.81
N ILE A 26 -10.62 -4.63 -2.92
CA ILE A 26 -10.00 -3.31 -2.90
C ILE A 26 -9.03 -3.21 -1.71
N GLU A 27 -7.76 -3.01 -2.01
CA GLU A 27 -6.68 -2.92 -1.03
C GLU A 27 -6.22 -1.47 -0.88
N VAL A 28 -6.07 -1.00 0.37
CA VAL A 28 -5.48 0.30 0.69
C VAL A 28 -4.14 0.09 1.38
N GLU A 29 -3.08 0.52 0.72
CA GLU A 29 -1.71 0.47 1.24
C GLU A 29 -1.25 1.86 1.65
N ILE A 30 -0.45 1.94 2.73
CA ILE A 30 0.20 3.17 3.17
C ILE A 30 1.70 3.05 2.89
N GLY A 31 2.18 3.85 1.94
CA GLY A 31 3.58 3.99 1.58
C GLY A 31 4.27 5.11 2.34
N GLY A 32 5.61 5.12 2.33
CA GLY A 32 6.41 6.10 3.06
C GLY A 32 6.48 5.85 4.57
N VAL A 33 6.23 4.60 5.00
CA VAL A 33 6.35 4.17 6.40
C VAL A 33 7.72 3.57 6.67
N ALA A 34 8.20 3.67 7.90
CA ALA A 34 9.41 3.01 8.35
C ALA A 34 9.06 1.88 9.32
N VAL A 35 9.50 0.66 9.02
CA VAL A 35 9.32 -0.52 9.87
C VAL A 35 10.64 -0.84 10.57
N THR A 36 10.59 -0.97 11.89
CA THR A 36 11.75 -1.42 12.68
C THR A 36 11.82 -2.95 12.62
N GLY A 37 12.31 -3.47 11.49
CA GLY A 37 12.31 -4.91 11.16
C GLY A 37 13.43 -5.74 11.78
N THR A 38 14.35 -5.13 12.54
CA THR A 38 15.44 -5.81 13.25
C THR A 38 15.50 -5.32 14.70
N ALA A 39 15.91 -6.20 15.61
CA ALA A 39 16.04 -5.85 17.02
C ALA A 39 17.06 -4.72 17.16
N THR A 40 16.64 -3.62 17.81
CA THR A 40 17.52 -2.50 18.08
C THR A 40 18.65 -2.94 19.01
N HIS A 41 19.87 -2.47 18.76
CA HIS A 41 21.05 -2.84 19.54
C HIS A 41 20.83 -2.57 21.04
N PRO A 42 21.29 -3.44 21.96
CA PRO A 42 21.08 -3.29 23.40
C PRO A 42 21.53 -1.94 23.97
N ASP A 43 22.65 -1.41 23.45
CA ASP A 43 23.23 -0.14 23.87
C ASP A 43 22.66 1.10 23.15
N ALA A 44 21.64 0.93 22.31
CA ALA A 44 21.03 2.06 21.62
C ALA A 44 20.32 3.00 22.61
N ASN A 45 20.42 4.30 22.37
CA ASN A 45 19.78 5.30 23.22
C ASN A 45 18.24 5.10 23.22
N PRO A 46 17.61 4.81 24.38
CA PRO A 46 16.16 4.54 24.46
C PRO A 46 15.28 5.70 23.98
N LYS A 47 15.79 6.94 24.01
CA LYS A 47 15.07 8.13 23.52
C LYS A 47 14.88 8.13 21.99
N TRP A 48 15.81 7.53 21.25
CA TRP A 48 15.85 7.56 19.79
C TRP A 48 15.66 6.17 19.16
N ALA A 49 15.88 5.12 19.94
CA ALA A 49 15.63 3.75 19.58
C ALA A 49 14.13 3.49 19.44
N LYS A 50 13.72 2.95 18.30
CA LYS A 50 12.35 2.45 18.12
C LYS A 50 12.26 1.01 18.63
N PRO A 51 11.17 0.63 19.31
CA PRO A 51 10.94 -0.76 19.65
C PRO A 51 10.86 -1.63 18.39
N TYR A 52 11.34 -2.87 18.50
CA TYR A 52 11.25 -3.85 17.42
C TYR A 52 9.79 -4.04 16.98
N GLY A 53 9.56 -4.18 15.68
CA GLY A 53 8.24 -4.40 15.10
C GLY A 53 7.36 -3.14 15.04
N THR A 54 7.87 -1.96 15.43
CA THR A 54 7.10 -0.72 15.31
C THR A 54 7.04 -0.22 13.88
N VAL A 55 5.85 0.24 13.47
CA VAL A 55 5.61 0.95 12.21
C VAL A 55 5.49 2.42 12.50
N SER A 56 6.28 3.23 11.81
CA SER A 56 6.26 4.69 11.92
C SER A 56 5.71 5.32 10.66
N TYR A 57 4.59 6.01 10.81
CA TYR A 57 3.93 6.75 9.75
C TYR A 57 4.51 8.15 9.66
N GLN A 58 5.07 8.50 8.51
CA GLN A 58 5.65 9.83 8.28
C GLN A 58 4.57 10.84 7.89
N LYS A 59 4.83 12.13 8.11
CA LYS A 59 3.88 13.20 7.79
C LYS A 59 3.63 13.37 6.28
N ASP A 60 4.59 12.92 5.48
CA ASP A 60 4.59 12.91 4.02
C ASP A 60 4.32 11.50 3.45
N ALA A 61 3.81 10.57 4.27
CA ALA A 61 3.32 9.28 3.80
C ALA A 61 2.21 9.45 2.77
N PHE A 62 2.03 8.43 1.92
CA PHE A 62 1.03 8.43 0.86
C PHE A 62 0.21 7.15 0.90
N ILE A 63 -0.98 7.20 0.31
CA ILE A 63 -1.86 6.04 0.16
C ILE A 63 -1.86 5.56 -1.29
N VAL A 64 -1.94 4.25 -1.47
CA VAL A 64 -2.17 3.60 -2.76
C VAL A 64 -3.43 2.77 -2.62
N ILE A 65 -4.42 3.04 -3.48
CA ILE A 65 -5.66 2.26 -3.53
C ILE A 65 -5.57 1.36 -4.77
N LYS A 66 -5.65 0.04 -4.58
CA LYS A 66 -5.50 -0.97 -5.63
C LYS A 66 -6.76 -1.81 -5.75
N ASN A 67 -7.13 -2.16 -6.98
CA ASN A 67 -8.13 -3.17 -7.26
C ASN A 67 -7.42 -4.49 -7.61
N LYS A 68 -7.47 -5.46 -6.70
CA LYS A 68 -6.77 -6.75 -6.81
C LYS A 68 -7.50 -7.70 -7.75
N THR A 69 -8.82 -7.62 -7.80
CA THR A 69 -9.67 -8.39 -8.72
C THR A 69 -9.31 -8.11 -10.18
N LYS A 70 -9.03 -6.84 -10.52
CA LYS A 70 -8.66 -6.42 -11.89
C LYS A 70 -7.15 -6.47 -12.19
N SER A 71 -6.32 -7.00 -11.29
CA SER A 71 -4.86 -7.10 -11.46
C SER A 71 -4.35 -8.54 -11.31
N PRO A 72 -4.79 -9.49 -12.17
CA PRO A 72 -4.32 -10.86 -12.10
C PRO A 72 -2.82 -10.92 -12.42
N VAL A 73 -2.03 -11.41 -11.46
CA VAL A 73 -0.63 -11.76 -11.71
C VAL A 73 -0.62 -13.10 -12.45
N ILE A 74 -0.38 -13.06 -13.76
CA ILE A 74 -0.21 -14.26 -14.57
C ILE A 74 1.29 -14.53 -14.69
N SER A 75 1.76 -15.61 -14.06
CA SER A 75 3.14 -16.07 -14.21
C SER A 75 3.43 -16.48 -15.65
N SER A 76 4.64 -16.19 -16.13
CA SER A 76 5.08 -16.67 -17.45
C SER A 76 5.04 -18.20 -17.50
N LYS A 77 4.49 -18.75 -18.57
CA LYS A 77 4.56 -20.19 -18.86
C LYS A 77 5.84 -20.49 -19.62
N GLU A 78 6.40 -21.68 -19.40
CA GLU A 78 7.48 -22.20 -20.24
C GLU A 78 6.98 -22.44 -21.68
N PRO A 79 7.85 -22.31 -22.71
CA PRO A 79 7.48 -22.64 -24.08
C PRO A 79 7.13 -24.12 -24.16
N GLN A 80 5.97 -24.46 -24.74
CA GLN A 80 5.63 -25.86 -25.00
C GLN A 80 6.57 -26.39 -26.09
N LYS A 81 7.29 -27.49 -25.82
CA LYS A 81 8.12 -28.16 -26.83
C LYS A 81 7.21 -28.85 -27.85
N GLU A 82 7.47 -28.60 -29.14
CA GLU A 82 6.92 -29.37 -30.27
C GLU A 82 7.38 -30.83 -30.25
#